data_AF-H1HEH1-F1
#
_entry.id   AF-H1HEH1-F1
#
_cell.length_a   1.000
_cell.length_b   1.000
_cell.length_c   1.000
_cell.angle_alpha   90.00
_cell.angle_beta   90.00
_cell.angle_gamma   90.00
#
_symmetry.space_group_name_H-M   'P 1'
#
loop_
_entity.id
_entity.type
_entity.pdbx_description
1 polymer ?
#
loop_
_entity_poly.entity_id
_entity_poly.type
_entity_poly.pdbx_seq_one_letter_code
_entity_poly.pdbx_strand_id
1 'polypeptide(L)'
;MKIQYVCAYITDFIERYQDEEIKVSTFSNFEDFDNFDINVISFNNKITWRNYNNTCTKIEVSDDFEHIKKIISNSTNSKVLFICPQNYTFEYDFSSFNNCFMKSILLKDNIANIRDTIYNYKYIPDFLYAQTKTKILNYDVNSDFYFSKNNFKMITKSDTGNKDTTLEITANLFCTLLSLDTFENNTLLKDFIRTYIFKEEKENIPEWVINYNFFNDSKLKEAKILIETEISKKNLELKENTEELEKNNYYKSILFSTGGNLVKIIIKILEEIFEIDLSNFIDINQEDMLIQLDDIAFIIEIKGVSGSVKNQYISQVDLHLQKYKDDNPEKKAKSLLIINPERCKKIEERNEIHQNAIDLAIRNETLIITTEIFLKLYEQFRLEIINKNDIKKMLEENKGILTLGN
;
A
#
# COMPACT_ATOMS: atom_id res chain seq x y z
N MET A 1 32.44 15.92 15.75
CA MET A 1 32.93 15.63 14.40
C MET A 1 32.46 16.75 13.49
N LYS A 2 33.34 17.33 12.68
CA LYS A 2 33.02 18.46 11.79
C LYS A 2 32.83 17.96 10.37
N ILE A 3 31.63 18.13 9.83
CA ILE A 3 31.20 17.58 8.54
C ILE A 3 30.91 18.74 7.59
N GLN A 4 31.45 18.68 6.37
CA GLN A 4 31.01 19.54 5.28
C GLN A 4 30.11 18.72 4.35
N TYR A 5 28.84 19.08 4.24
CA TYR A 5 27.89 18.49 3.31
C TYR A 5 27.81 19.35 2.05
N VAL A 6 28.33 18.83 0.94
CA VAL A 6 28.42 19.52 -0.35
C VAL A 6 27.41 18.93 -1.33
N CYS A 7 26.54 19.76 -1.89
CA CYS A 7 25.53 19.35 -2.87
C CYS A 7 25.48 20.30 -4.07
N ALA A 8 24.75 19.94 -5.13
CA ALA A 8 24.60 20.83 -6.28
C ALA A 8 23.79 22.10 -5.94
N TYR A 9 22.70 21.93 -5.19
CA TYR A 9 21.74 22.99 -4.87
C TYR A 9 21.22 22.83 -3.45
N ILE A 10 21.21 23.91 -2.68
CA ILE A 10 20.59 23.97 -1.35
C ILE A 10 19.08 24.15 -1.54
N THR A 11 18.30 23.20 -1.03
CA THR A 11 16.84 23.28 -0.95
C THR A 11 16.43 23.54 0.50
N ASP A 12 15.19 23.96 0.75
CA ASP A 12 14.64 24.11 2.11
C ASP A 12 14.81 22.84 2.96
N PHE A 13 14.82 21.67 2.32
CA PHE A 13 15.07 20.40 2.98
C PHE A 13 16.55 20.24 3.37
N ILE A 14 17.48 20.56 2.46
CA ILE A 14 18.92 20.47 2.72
C ILE A 14 19.38 21.55 3.70
N GLU A 15 18.78 22.74 3.70
CA GLU A 15 19.11 23.80 4.66
C GLU A 15 18.88 23.32 6.12
N ARG A 16 17.87 22.47 6.34
CA ARG A 16 17.61 21.84 7.65
C ARG A 16 18.69 20.84 8.08
N TYR A 17 19.60 20.42 7.19
CA TYR A 17 20.74 19.57 7.58
C TYR A 17 21.79 20.34 8.37
N GLN A 18 21.82 21.66 8.28
CA GLN A 18 22.81 22.48 8.95
C GLN A 18 22.60 22.47 10.46
N ASP A 19 23.67 22.21 11.20
CA ASP A 19 23.71 22.30 12.66
C ASP A 19 25.13 22.54 13.17
N GLU A 20 25.37 22.31 14.46
CA GLU A 20 26.68 22.53 15.09
C GLU A 20 27.79 21.63 14.51
N GLU A 21 27.45 20.46 13.96
CA GLU A 21 28.41 19.51 13.39
C GLU A 21 28.44 19.54 11.85
N ILE A 22 27.31 19.84 11.19
CA ILE A 22 27.19 19.86 9.73
C ILE A 22 27.13 21.29 9.21
N LYS A 23 28.09 21.62 8.32
CA LYS A 23 28.02 22.79 7.46
C LYS A 23 27.57 22.39 6.06
N VAL A 24 26.51 23.02 5.56
CA VAL A 24 26.00 22.81 4.21
C VAL A 24 26.73 23.76 3.24
N SER A 25 27.08 23.25 2.05
CA SER A 25 27.81 23.97 1.00
C SER A 25 27.38 23.49 -0.38
N THR A 26 27.72 24.25 -1.42
CA THR A 26 27.42 23.88 -2.82
C THR A 26 28.68 23.45 -3.55
N PHE A 27 28.55 22.77 -4.70
CA PHE A 27 29.70 22.45 -5.55
C PHE A 27 30.50 23.70 -5.98
N SER A 28 29.85 24.86 -6.10
CA SER A 28 30.46 26.13 -6.46
C SER A 28 30.99 26.94 -5.28
N ASN A 29 30.57 26.63 -4.05
CA ASN A 29 30.93 27.38 -2.85
C ASN A 29 31.09 26.43 -1.66
N PHE A 30 32.26 25.80 -1.57
CA PHE A 30 32.68 24.95 -0.47
C PHE A 30 33.98 25.46 0.13
N GLU A 31 34.23 25.16 1.40
CA GLU A 31 35.48 25.46 2.09
C GLU A 31 36.49 24.34 1.89
N ASP A 32 37.77 24.64 2.11
CA ASP A 32 38.85 23.66 2.04
C ASP A 32 38.48 22.37 2.79
N PHE A 33 38.60 21.23 2.10
CA PHE A 33 38.20 19.93 2.61
C PHE A 33 38.95 19.55 3.88
N ASP A 34 40.20 20.01 4.02
CA ASP A 34 41.03 19.73 5.19
C ASP A 34 40.59 20.51 6.45
N ASN A 35 39.64 21.44 6.34
CA ASN A 35 39.00 22.09 7.50
C ASN A 35 37.93 21.23 8.19
N PHE A 36 37.67 20.02 7.69
CA PHE A 36 36.62 19.11 8.14
C PHE A 36 37.17 17.70 8.35
N ASP A 37 36.57 16.95 9.28
CA ASP A 37 36.90 15.54 9.48
C ASP A 37 36.47 14.71 8.27
N ILE A 38 35.32 15.07 7.68
CA ILE A 38 34.77 14.43 6.49
C ILE A 38 33.99 15.40 5.61
N ASN A 39 34.13 15.22 4.29
CA ASN A 39 33.39 15.93 3.26
C ASN A 39 32.40 14.96 2.60
N VAL A 40 31.10 15.19 2.79
CA VAL A 40 30.02 14.41 2.18
C VAL A 40 29.61 15.08 0.89
N ILE A 41 29.81 14.42 -0.25
CA ILE A 41 29.45 14.96 -1.55
C ILE A 41 28.23 14.21 -2.07
N SER A 42 27.10 14.89 -2.15
CA SER A 42 25.83 14.27 -2.53
C SER A 42 25.39 14.59 -3.94
N PHE A 43 25.12 13.52 -4.70
CA PHE A 43 24.38 13.54 -5.96
C PHE A 43 22.91 13.09 -5.79
N ASN A 44 22.48 12.87 -4.55
CA ASN A 44 21.19 12.27 -4.24
C ASN A 44 20.06 13.32 -4.16
N ASN A 45 19.96 14.12 -5.22
CA ASN A 45 18.92 15.13 -5.36
C ASN A 45 18.45 15.18 -6.82
N LYS A 46 17.13 15.13 -7.02
CA LYS A 46 16.52 15.21 -8.36
C LYS A 46 16.94 16.44 -9.16
N ILE A 47 17.19 17.57 -8.51
CA ILE A 47 17.53 18.84 -9.17
C ILE A 47 18.94 18.79 -9.77
N THR A 48 19.84 18.00 -9.19
CA THR A 48 21.21 17.78 -9.69
C THR A 48 21.22 17.22 -11.11
N TRP A 49 20.22 16.41 -11.47
CA TRP A 49 20.17 15.65 -12.73
C TRP A 49 19.47 16.43 -13.84
N ARG A 50 20.02 17.60 -14.16
CA ARG A 50 19.49 18.51 -15.17
C ARG A 50 20.60 19.05 -16.07
N ASN A 51 20.27 19.28 -17.33
CA ASN A 51 21.13 19.99 -18.28
C ASN A 51 20.27 20.85 -19.20
N TYR A 52 20.53 22.14 -19.27
CA TYR A 52 19.75 23.03 -20.15
C TYR A 52 19.98 22.71 -21.64
N ASN A 53 21.12 22.09 -21.98
CA ASN A 53 21.45 21.65 -23.34
C ASN A 53 20.73 20.35 -23.73
N ASN A 54 20.76 20.03 -25.02
CA ASN A 54 20.14 18.84 -25.60
C ASN A 54 20.99 17.54 -25.41
N THR A 55 21.64 17.39 -24.26
CA THR A 55 22.47 16.22 -23.94
C THR A 55 22.29 15.76 -22.50
N CYS A 56 22.33 14.45 -22.27
CA CYS A 56 22.26 13.83 -20.95
C CYS A 56 23.62 13.28 -20.46
N THR A 57 24.73 13.79 -21.02
CA THR A 57 26.11 13.34 -20.72
C THR A 57 26.80 14.14 -19.63
N LYS A 58 26.26 15.31 -19.28
CA LYS A 58 26.80 16.28 -18.33
C LYS A 58 25.64 16.90 -17.56
N ILE A 59 25.79 17.15 -16.27
CA ILE A 59 24.86 17.98 -15.47
C ILE A 59 25.31 19.45 -15.49
N GLU A 60 24.39 20.37 -15.18
CA GLU A 60 24.65 21.81 -15.20
C GLU A 60 25.89 22.21 -14.37
N VAL A 61 26.02 21.65 -13.17
CA VAL A 61 27.11 21.95 -12.22
C VAL A 61 28.37 21.10 -12.44
N SER A 62 28.55 20.47 -13.61
CA SER A 62 29.70 19.57 -13.78
C SER A 62 31.04 20.31 -13.78
N ASP A 63 31.09 21.56 -14.24
CA ASP A 63 32.34 22.33 -14.23
C ASP A 63 32.77 22.66 -12.80
N ASP A 64 31.83 23.01 -11.92
CA ASP A 64 32.08 23.18 -10.49
C ASP A 64 32.60 21.88 -9.87
N PHE A 65 31.97 20.75 -10.23
CA PHE A 65 32.36 19.45 -9.70
C PHE A 65 33.72 18.94 -10.21
N GLU A 66 34.17 19.35 -11.40
CA GLU A 66 35.53 19.04 -11.88
C GLU A 66 36.63 19.61 -10.96
N HIS A 67 36.38 20.74 -10.29
CA HIS A 67 37.29 21.27 -9.27
C HIS A 67 37.35 20.35 -8.04
N ILE A 68 36.20 19.86 -7.59
CA ILE A 68 36.12 18.89 -6.48
C ILE A 68 36.88 17.60 -6.82
N LYS A 69 36.71 17.07 -8.05
CA LYS A 69 37.47 15.88 -8.51
C LYS A 69 38.98 16.09 -8.40
N LYS A 70 39.48 17.26 -8.80
CA LYS A 70 40.92 17.60 -8.72
C LYS A 70 41.43 17.66 -7.28
N ILE A 71 40.65 18.23 -6.37
CA ILE A 71 40.98 18.30 -4.94
C ILE A 71 41.12 16.90 -4.35
N ILE A 72 40.13 16.03 -4.60
CA ILE A 72 40.16 14.64 -4.13
C ILE A 72 41.35 13.88 -4.72
N SER A 73 41.64 14.08 -6.01
CA SER A 73 42.79 13.44 -6.67
C SER A 73 44.14 13.91 -6.14
N ASN A 74 44.23 15.15 -5.66
CA ASN A 74 45.45 15.72 -5.09
C ASN A 74 45.69 15.29 -3.62
N SER A 75 44.89 14.34 -3.12
CA SER A 75 45.01 13.71 -1.80
C SER A 75 44.75 14.66 -0.63
N THR A 76 43.47 14.85 -0.30
CA THR A 76 43.05 15.54 0.93
C THR A 76 43.40 14.68 2.15
N ASN A 77 43.76 15.33 3.25
CA ASN A 77 43.94 14.64 4.54
C ASN A 77 42.59 14.26 5.16
N SER A 78 41.53 14.99 4.79
CA SER A 78 40.14 14.70 5.18
C SER A 78 39.57 13.45 4.49
N LYS A 79 38.61 12.77 5.14
CA LYS A 79 37.82 11.72 4.51
C LYS A 79 36.78 12.33 3.57
N VAL A 80 36.38 11.56 2.56
CA VAL A 80 35.36 11.94 1.57
C VAL A 80 34.36 10.81 1.43
N LEU A 81 33.07 11.12 1.54
CA LEU A 81 31.97 10.20 1.31
C LEU A 81 31.14 10.68 0.12
N PHE A 82 31.16 9.93 -0.97
CA PHE A 82 30.25 10.14 -2.10
C PHE A 82 28.92 9.43 -1.88
N ILE A 83 27.84 10.19 -1.86
CA ILE A 83 26.48 9.65 -1.92
C ILE A 83 26.04 9.68 -3.39
N CYS A 84 25.99 8.51 -4.00
CA CYS A 84 25.55 8.31 -5.37
C CYS A 84 24.03 8.54 -5.52
N PRO A 85 23.56 8.84 -6.73
CA PRO A 85 22.15 9.12 -6.96
C PRO A 85 21.26 7.88 -6.83
N GLN A 86 20.01 8.10 -6.40
CA GLN A 86 18.92 7.14 -6.65
C GLN A 86 18.47 7.19 -8.13
N ASN A 87 17.55 6.32 -8.55
CA ASN A 87 17.07 6.25 -9.93
C ASN A 87 16.11 7.39 -10.27
N TYR A 88 16.63 8.62 -10.28
CA TYR A 88 15.91 9.81 -10.70
C TYR A 88 15.70 9.87 -12.22
N THR A 89 14.88 10.83 -12.63
CA THR A 89 14.74 11.22 -14.03
C THR A 89 15.77 12.32 -14.32
N PHE A 90 16.65 12.10 -15.29
CA PHE A 90 17.50 13.13 -15.85
C PHE A 90 16.67 13.97 -16.83
N GLU A 91 16.56 15.27 -16.59
CA GLU A 91 15.82 16.21 -17.45
C GLU A 91 16.81 17.03 -18.30
N TYR A 92 16.58 17.11 -19.62
CA TYR A 92 17.46 17.86 -20.52
C TYR A 92 16.70 18.51 -21.68
N ASP A 93 17.38 19.37 -22.45
CA ASP A 93 16.79 20.16 -23.54
C ASP A 93 15.72 21.15 -23.04
N PHE A 94 16.16 22.19 -22.31
CA PHE A 94 15.22 23.16 -21.71
C PHE A 94 14.65 24.12 -22.75
N SER A 95 13.34 24.20 -22.82
CA SER A 95 12.63 25.19 -23.63
C SER A 95 12.22 26.39 -22.78
N SER A 96 12.85 27.54 -23.00
CA SER A 96 12.44 28.80 -22.36
C SER A 96 11.02 29.23 -22.73
N PHE A 97 10.50 28.79 -23.89
CA PHE A 97 9.13 29.09 -24.32
C PHE A 97 8.09 28.31 -23.51
N ASN A 98 8.35 27.01 -23.27
CA ASN A 98 7.44 26.14 -22.51
C ASN A 98 7.74 26.12 -21.00
N ASN A 99 8.86 26.72 -20.59
CA ASN A 99 9.40 26.67 -19.23
C ASN A 99 9.53 25.22 -18.69
N CYS A 100 9.94 24.29 -19.56
CA CYS A 100 10.08 22.88 -19.23
C CYS A 100 11.21 22.22 -20.02
N PHE A 101 11.70 21.08 -19.50
CA PHE A 101 12.63 20.21 -20.22
C PHE A 101 11.85 19.35 -21.21
N MET A 102 12.30 19.35 -22.46
CA MET A 102 11.62 18.67 -23.55
C MET A 102 11.98 17.18 -23.62
N LYS A 103 13.06 16.76 -22.95
CA LYS A 103 13.56 15.39 -22.97
C LYS A 103 13.91 14.89 -21.58
N SER A 104 13.79 13.59 -21.39
CA SER A 104 14.18 12.94 -20.15
C SER A 104 14.62 11.49 -20.35
N ILE A 105 15.40 10.98 -19.41
CA ILE A 105 15.83 9.57 -19.34
C ILE A 105 15.99 9.17 -17.87
N LEU A 106 15.62 7.94 -17.51
CA LEU A 106 15.89 7.44 -16.16
C LEU A 106 17.39 7.19 -15.98
N LEU A 107 17.90 7.45 -14.78
CA LEU A 107 19.32 7.26 -14.49
C LEU A 107 19.79 5.81 -14.69
N LYS A 108 18.96 4.81 -14.42
CA LYS A 108 19.28 3.40 -14.70
C LYS A 108 19.52 3.09 -16.18
N ASP A 109 18.94 3.90 -17.07
CA ASP A 109 19.08 3.77 -18.53
C ASP A 109 20.23 4.64 -19.07
N ASN A 110 20.95 5.36 -18.18
CA ASN A 110 22.03 6.29 -18.51
C ASN A 110 23.28 6.13 -17.62
N ILE A 111 23.52 4.92 -17.09
CA ILE A 111 24.54 4.65 -16.06
C ILE A 111 25.96 5.06 -16.49
N ALA A 112 26.32 4.88 -17.76
CA ALA A 112 27.66 5.23 -18.26
C ALA A 112 27.96 6.74 -18.07
N ASN A 113 27.01 7.60 -18.45
CA ASN A 113 27.14 9.06 -18.34
C ASN A 113 27.08 9.54 -16.88
N ILE A 114 26.30 8.87 -16.04
CA ILE A 114 26.28 9.11 -14.59
C ILE A 114 27.66 8.88 -14.00
N ARG A 115 28.29 7.77 -14.38
CA ARG A 115 29.64 7.49 -13.92
C ARG A 115 30.59 8.58 -14.36
N ASP A 116 30.63 8.92 -15.65
CA ASP A 116 31.53 9.98 -16.16
C ASP A 116 31.34 11.32 -15.41
N THR A 117 30.09 11.64 -15.09
CA THR A 117 29.75 12.82 -14.31
C THR A 117 30.32 12.74 -12.89
N ILE A 118 30.10 11.63 -12.16
CA ILE A 118 30.47 11.48 -10.74
C ILE A 118 31.97 11.20 -10.55
N TYR A 119 32.61 10.44 -11.45
CA TYR A 119 34.02 10.11 -11.33
C TYR A 119 34.63 9.60 -12.64
N ASN A 120 35.90 9.92 -12.88
CA ASN A 120 36.63 9.31 -14.01
C ASN A 120 36.72 7.79 -13.81
N TYR A 121 36.31 7.01 -14.81
CA TYR A 121 36.17 5.53 -14.91
C TYR A 121 37.13 4.62 -14.11
N LYS A 122 38.28 5.12 -13.64
CA LYS A 122 39.37 4.33 -13.08
C LYS A 122 39.16 3.82 -11.65
N TYR A 123 38.18 4.31 -10.88
CA TYR A 123 38.17 4.06 -9.43
C TYR A 123 36.84 3.63 -8.80
N ILE A 124 35.69 3.84 -9.45
CA ILE A 124 34.39 3.41 -8.89
C ILE A 124 33.81 2.27 -9.76
N PRO A 125 33.38 1.14 -9.16
CA PRO A 125 32.75 0.04 -9.89
C PRO A 125 31.45 0.44 -10.60
N ASP A 126 31.04 -0.36 -11.59
CA ASP A 126 29.78 -0.13 -12.30
C ASP A 126 28.58 -0.20 -11.35
N PHE A 127 27.55 0.60 -11.64
CA PHE A 127 26.27 0.53 -10.94
C PHE A 127 25.37 -0.46 -11.66
N LEU A 128 24.69 -1.31 -10.91
CA LEU A 128 23.66 -2.20 -11.42
C LEU A 128 22.32 -1.81 -10.79
N TYR A 129 21.29 -1.69 -11.63
CA TYR A 129 19.96 -1.32 -11.17
C TYR A 129 19.26 -2.52 -10.52
N ALA A 130 18.93 -2.37 -9.24
CA ALA A 130 17.98 -3.22 -8.52
C ALA A 130 17.71 -2.54 -7.19
N GLN A 131 16.43 -2.38 -6.86
CA GLN A 131 16.05 -1.83 -5.57
C GLN A 131 16.45 -2.79 -4.45
N THR A 132 17.15 -2.27 -3.45
CA THR A 132 17.64 -3.00 -2.31
C THR A 132 17.35 -2.22 -1.03
N LYS A 133 17.37 -2.96 0.09
CA LYS A 133 17.36 -2.40 1.44
C LYS A 133 18.59 -2.89 2.17
N THR A 134 19.19 -2.00 2.94
CA THR A 134 20.32 -2.28 3.81
C THR A 134 19.98 -1.82 5.21
N LYS A 135 20.12 -2.70 6.19
CA LYS A 135 19.96 -2.33 7.58
C LYS A 135 21.16 -1.53 8.08
N ILE A 136 20.94 -0.26 8.37
CA ILE A 136 21.91 0.65 8.99
C ILE A 136 21.44 0.91 10.41
N LEU A 137 22.09 0.28 11.39
CA LEU A 137 21.65 0.28 12.80
C LEU A 137 20.19 -0.17 12.92
N ASN A 138 19.28 0.75 13.29
CA ASN A 138 17.84 0.51 13.45
C ASN A 138 17.01 0.99 12.24
N TYR A 139 17.64 1.43 11.16
CA TYR A 139 16.99 1.99 9.99
C TYR A 139 17.11 1.06 8.78
N ASP A 140 16.00 0.83 8.10
CA ASP A 140 16.00 0.23 6.77
C ASP A 140 16.26 1.32 5.73
N VAL A 141 17.43 1.31 5.11
CA VAL A 141 17.84 2.32 4.14
C VAL A 141 17.76 1.76 2.73
N ASN A 142 17.05 2.48 1.86
CA ASN A 142 16.86 2.08 0.48
C ASN A 142 18.07 2.42 -0.40
N SER A 143 18.23 1.66 -1.47
CA SER A 143 19.08 2.02 -2.61
C SER A 143 18.50 1.46 -3.91
N ASP A 144 18.44 2.27 -4.96
CA ASP A 144 18.00 1.85 -6.29
C ASP A 144 19.07 1.11 -7.10
N PHE A 145 20.33 1.19 -6.65
CA PHE A 145 21.49 0.62 -7.31
C PHE A 145 22.35 -0.20 -6.35
N TYR A 146 23.20 -1.05 -6.88
CA TYR A 146 24.26 -1.71 -6.13
C TYR A 146 25.55 -1.77 -6.95
N PHE A 147 26.69 -1.91 -6.30
CA PHE A 147 27.96 -2.02 -7.00
C PHE A 147 28.08 -3.38 -7.68
N SER A 148 28.56 -3.38 -8.92
CA SER A 148 28.96 -4.60 -9.61
C SER A 148 30.14 -5.27 -8.89
N LYS A 149 30.40 -6.53 -9.24
CA LYS A 149 31.50 -7.30 -8.64
C LYS A 149 32.82 -6.52 -8.76
N ASN A 150 33.46 -6.29 -7.61
CA ASN A 150 34.65 -5.45 -7.50
C ASN A 150 35.62 -6.03 -6.46
N ASN A 151 36.82 -5.43 -6.36
CA ASN A 151 37.87 -5.84 -5.42
C ASN A 151 38.06 -4.82 -4.27
N PHE A 152 37.16 -3.85 -4.13
CA PHE A 152 37.25 -2.85 -3.07
C PHE A 152 36.79 -3.42 -1.75
N LYS A 153 37.21 -2.77 -0.66
CA LYS A 153 36.79 -3.18 0.67
C LYS A 153 35.33 -2.75 0.87
N MET A 154 34.50 -3.75 1.06
CA MET A 154 33.08 -3.57 1.28
C MET A 154 32.79 -3.18 2.74
N ILE A 155 31.92 -2.18 2.90
CA ILE A 155 31.53 -1.63 4.21
C ILE A 155 30.13 -2.08 4.61
N THR A 156 29.17 -2.07 3.68
CA THR A 156 27.79 -2.53 3.92
C THR A 156 27.25 -3.32 2.73
N LYS A 157 26.21 -4.12 3.01
CA LYS A 157 25.51 -4.95 2.04
C LYS A 157 24.01 -4.91 2.23
N SER A 158 23.28 -5.12 1.14
CA SER A 158 21.84 -5.29 1.19
C SER A 158 21.43 -6.56 1.95
N ASP A 159 20.34 -6.46 2.69
CA ASP A 159 19.74 -7.59 3.43
C ASP A 159 19.25 -8.66 2.45
N THR A 160 18.75 -8.23 1.30
CA THR A 160 18.31 -9.11 0.22
C THR A 160 19.41 -9.28 -0.83
N GLY A 161 19.90 -10.50 -0.99
CA GLY A 161 20.84 -10.86 -2.06
C GLY A 161 22.30 -10.49 -1.82
N ASN A 162 22.67 -9.98 -0.62
CA ASN A 162 24.06 -9.78 -0.19
C ASN A 162 24.85 -8.90 -1.18
N LYS A 163 24.23 -7.84 -1.71
CA LYS A 163 24.80 -6.97 -2.74
C LYS A 163 25.53 -5.79 -2.09
N ASP A 164 26.68 -5.40 -2.64
CA ASP A 164 27.50 -4.32 -2.09
C ASP A 164 26.82 -2.97 -2.27
N THR A 165 26.62 -2.23 -1.17
CA THR A 165 25.93 -0.92 -1.17
C THR A 165 26.82 0.23 -0.69
N THR A 166 27.92 -0.05 0.00
CA THR A 166 28.98 0.92 0.33
C THR A 166 30.36 0.30 0.20
N LEU A 167 31.28 1.03 -0.44
CA LEU A 167 32.66 0.64 -0.66
C LEU A 167 33.64 1.69 -0.09
N GLU A 168 34.75 1.20 0.45
CA GLU A 168 35.97 1.96 0.69
C GLU A 168 36.87 1.82 -0.55
N ILE A 169 36.96 2.90 -1.32
CA ILE A 169 37.73 3.00 -2.56
C ILE A 169 39.21 3.21 -2.23
N THR A 170 39.49 4.11 -1.29
CA THR A 170 40.79 4.33 -0.67
C THR A 170 40.58 4.59 0.84
N ALA A 171 41.65 4.69 1.62
CA ALA A 171 41.55 4.96 3.06
C ALA A 171 40.74 6.24 3.40
N ASN A 172 40.75 7.22 2.49
CA ASN A 172 40.07 8.51 2.64
C ASN A 172 38.86 8.65 1.71
N LEU A 173 38.57 7.70 0.82
CA LEU A 173 37.49 7.82 -0.16
C LEU A 173 36.49 6.67 -0.04
N PHE A 174 35.25 7.04 0.26
CA PHE A 174 34.14 6.13 0.42
C PHE A 174 33.04 6.46 -0.59
N CYS A 175 32.33 5.45 -1.07
CA CYS A 175 31.24 5.60 -2.01
C CYS A 175 30.05 4.75 -1.56
N THR A 176 28.88 5.36 -1.47
CA THR A 176 27.64 4.71 -1.05
C THR A 176 26.51 4.97 -2.05
N LEU A 177 25.72 3.94 -2.30
CA LEU A 177 24.49 4.02 -3.10
C LEU A 177 23.24 4.17 -2.21
N LEU A 178 23.41 4.13 -0.88
CA LEU A 178 22.33 4.27 0.10
C LEU A 178 21.81 5.71 0.13
N SER A 179 20.50 5.87 0.25
CA SER A 179 19.85 7.19 0.39
C SER A 179 19.98 7.74 1.83
N LEU A 180 21.20 8.06 2.25
CA LEU A 180 21.50 8.44 3.64
C LEU A 180 21.05 9.87 4.00
N ASP A 181 20.86 10.70 2.99
CA ASP A 181 20.60 12.15 3.06
C ASP A 181 19.15 12.51 2.66
N THR A 182 18.22 11.59 2.88
CA THR A 182 16.77 11.80 2.65
C THR A 182 15.95 11.99 3.92
N PHE A 183 16.58 11.96 5.10
CA PHE A 183 15.92 12.11 6.41
C PHE A 183 16.03 13.54 6.93
N GLU A 184 14.98 14.10 7.51
CA GLU A 184 14.98 15.53 7.89
C GLU A 184 16.00 15.90 8.98
N ASN A 185 16.35 14.97 9.86
CA ASN A 185 17.11 15.27 11.08
C ASN A 185 18.60 14.94 11.01
N ASN A 186 19.17 14.70 9.81
CA ASN A 186 20.57 14.33 9.52
C ASN A 186 21.19 13.18 10.37
N THR A 187 20.39 12.55 11.24
CA THR A 187 20.85 11.65 12.29
C THR A 187 21.37 10.35 11.67
N LEU A 188 20.64 9.82 10.67
CA LEU A 188 21.08 8.64 9.92
C LEU A 188 22.46 8.85 9.27
N LEU A 189 22.68 10.01 8.64
CA LEU A 189 23.95 10.32 7.99
C LEU A 189 25.09 10.36 9.02
N LYS A 190 24.89 11.04 10.15
CA LYS A 190 25.87 11.12 11.24
C LYS A 190 26.19 9.74 11.82
N ASP A 191 25.15 8.97 12.13
CA ASP A 191 25.28 7.62 12.67
C ASP A 191 26.00 6.68 11.70
N PHE A 192 25.70 6.78 10.42
CA PHE A 192 26.38 6.03 9.36
C PHE A 192 27.87 6.38 9.33
N ILE A 193 28.21 7.68 9.30
CA ILE A 193 29.59 8.15 9.25
C ILE A 193 30.38 7.66 10.47
N ARG A 194 29.85 7.85 11.69
CA ARG A 194 30.54 7.42 12.92
C ARG A 194 30.76 5.91 12.95
N THR A 195 29.71 5.14 12.65
CA THR A 195 29.73 3.67 12.76
C THR A 195 30.60 3.01 11.68
N TYR A 196 30.46 3.45 10.43
CA TYR A 196 31.01 2.71 9.29
C TYR A 196 32.27 3.36 8.70
N ILE A 197 32.40 4.69 8.77
CA ILE A 197 33.50 5.44 8.13
C ILE A 197 34.64 5.71 9.12
N PHE A 198 34.31 6.22 10.31
CA PHE A 198 35.28 6.42 11.38
C PHE A 198 35.45 5.20 12.27
N LYS A 199 34.48 4.27 12.23
CA LYS A 199 34.46 3.10 13.11
C LYS A 199 34.66 3.52 14.56
N GLU A 200 33.99 4.58 14.97
CA GLU A 200 33.92 4.92 16.38
C GLU A 200 33.29 3.71 17.07
N GLU A 201 34.13 2.91 17.71
CA GLU A 201 33.69 1.87 18.61
C GLU A 201 32.98 2.60 19.75
N LYS A 202 31.65 2.68 19.66
CA LYS A 202 30.87 2.80 20.89
C LYS A 202 31.24 1.56 21.67
N GLU A 203 31.91 1.73 22.82
CA GLU A 203 32.05 0.65 23.77
C GLU A 203 30.67 0.03 23.92
N ASN A 204 30.55 -1.26 23.57
CA ASN A 204 29.30 -1.96 23.73
C ASN A 204 28.97 -1.88 25.22
N ILE A 205 27.95 -1.10 25.54
CA ILE A 205 27.49 -0.97 26.92
C ILE A 205 27.19 -2.38 27.39
N PRO A 206 27.96 -2.93 28.36
CA PRO A 206 27.75 -4.30 28.79
C PRO A 206 26.32 -4.46 29.28
N GLU A 207 25.74 -5.66 29.08
CA GLU A 207 24.36 -5.93 29.49
C GLU A 207 24.11 -5.63 30.98
N TRP A 208 25.12 -5.84 31.83
CA TRP A 208 25.04 -5.49 33.25
C TRP A 208 24.90 -3.98 33.49
N VAL A 209 25.48 -3.12 32.63
CA VAL A 209 25.32 -1.66 32.70
C VAL A 209 23.94 -1.23 32.21
N ILE A 210 23.41 -1.86 31.15
CA ILE A 210 22.03 -1.62 30.67
C ILE A 210 21.01 -1.98 31.78
N ASN A 211 21.31 -3.04 32.54
CA ASN A 211 20.49 -3.49 33.66
C ASN A 211 20.74 -2.69 34.95
N TYR A 212 21.82 -1.93 35.04
CA TYR A 212 22.09 -1.06 36.18
C TYR A 212 21.12 0.14 36.14
N ASN A 213 20.24 0.24 37.13
CA ASN A 213 19.30 1.36 37.21
C ASN A 213 20.02 2.63 37.70
N PHE A 214 19.92 3.71 36.93
CA PHE A 214 20.40 5.02 37.30
C PHE A 214 19.27 6.06 37.29
N PHE A 215 19.30 6.99 38.25
CA PHE A 215 18.37 8.13 38.32
C PHE A 215 16.88 7.74 38.21
N ASN A 216 16.24 8.01 37.08
CA ASN A 216 14.81 7.75 36.85
C ASN A 216 14.54 6.52 35.98
N ASP A 217 15.55 5.68 35.70
CA ASP A 217 15.43 4.48 34.87
C ASP A 217 14.29 3.56 35.32
N SER A 218 14.13 3.34 36.63
CA SER A 218 13.05 2.49 37.13
C SER A 218 11.67 3.02 36.72
N LYS A 219 11.44 4.33 36.86
CA LYS A 219 10.18 4.98 36.46
C LYS A 219 9.99 4.93 34.94
N LEU A 220 11.06 5.13 34.17
CA LEU A 220 11.01 5.07 32.71
C LEU A 220 10.73 3.65 32.20
N LYS A 221 11.35 2.63 32.81
CA LYS A 221 11.12 1.21 32.50
C LYS A 221 9.66 0.82 32.79
N GLU A 222 9.12 1.24 33.92
CA GLU A 222 7.70 1.04 34.26
C GLU A 222 6.76 1.72 33.25
N ALA A 223 7.01 2.99 32.92
CA ALA A 223 6.20 3.72 31.94
C ALA A 223 6.26 3.08 30.55
N LYS A 224 7.45 2.61 30.13
CA LYS A 224 7.64 1.90 28.86
C LYS A 224 6.81 0.62 28.81
N ILE A 225 6.87 -0.22 29.85
CA ILE A 225 6.08 -1.46 29.94
C ILE A 225 4.58 -1.17 29.85
N LEU A 226 4.11 -0.11 30.52
CA LEU A 226 2.70 0.27 30.48
C LEU A 226 2.26 0.68 29.07
N ILE A 227 3.05 1.52 28.39
CA ILE A 227 2.79 1.96 27.01
C ILE A 227 2.82 0.77 26.04
N GLU A 228 3.81 -0.11 26.15
CA GLU A 228 3.93 -1.30 25.29
C GLU A 228 2.74 -2.26 25.47
N THR A 229 2.23 -2.38 26.70
CA THR A 229 1.03 -3.16 27.00
C THR A 229 -0.22 -2.54 26.36
N GLU A 230 -0.36 -1.22 26.43
CA GLU A 230 -1.48 -0.50 25.83
C GLU A 230 -1.46 -0.57 24.30
N ILE A 231 -0.28 -0.42 23.67
CA ILE A 231 -0.09 -0.62 22.23
C ILE A 231 -0.50 -2.03 21.83
N SER A 232 -0.07 -3.04 22.58
CA SER A 232 -0.42 -4.44 22.31
C SER A 232 -1.93 -4.68 22.36
N LYS A 233 -2.60 -4.12 23.37
CA LYS A 233 -4.07 -4.20 23.49
C LYS A 233 -4.78 -3.50 22.33
N LYS A 234 -4.34 -2.29 21.97
CA LYS A 234 -4.93 -1.51 20.87
C LYS A 234 -4.72 -2.17 19.51
N ASN A 235 -3.59 -2.82 19.29
CA ASN A 235 -3.34 -3.60 18.07
C ASN A 235 -4.25 -4.84 17.97
N LEU A 236 -4.55 -5.51 19.09
CA LEU A 236 -5.51 -6.61 19.10
C LEU A 236 -6.93 -6.12 18.76
N GLU A 237 -7.37 -5.02 19.40
CA GLU A 237 -8.66 -4.38 19.13
C GLU A 237 -8.78 -3.93 17.66
N LEU A 238 -7.70 -3.38 17.08
CA LEU A 238 -7.65 -3.00 15.66
C LEU A 238 -7.80 -4.21 14.74
N LYS A 239 -7.15 -5.33 15.08
CA LYS A 239 -7.26 -6.58 14.32
C LYS A 239 -8.69 -7.10 14.33
N GLU A 240 -9.31 -7.20 15.52
CA GLU A 240 -10.69 -7.68 15.67
C GLU A 240 -11.68 -6.81 14.88
N ASN A 241 -11.54 -5.47 14.97
CA ASN A 241 -12.38 -4.53 14.21
C ASN A 241 -12.17 -4.65 12.69
N THR A 242 -10.94 -4.90 12.25
CA THR A 242 -10.64 -5.07 10.82
C THR A 242 -11.26 -6.36 10.29
N GLU A 243 -11.16 -7.47 11.03
CA GLU A 243 -11.79 -8.75 10.66
C GLU A 243 -13.32 -8.63 10.57
N GLU A 244 -13.96 -7.91 11.49
CA GLU A 244 -15.42 -7.69 11.43
C GLU A 244 -15.82 -6.78 10.24
N LEU A 245 -15.01 -5.76 9.92
CA LEU A 245 -15.22 -4.93 8.72
C LEU A 245 -15.10 -5.75 7.43
N GLU A 246 -14.13 -6.66 7.33
CA GLU A 246 -13.97 -7.57 6.19
C GLU A 246 -15.18 -8.51 6.05
N LYS A 247 -15.66 -9.06 7.17
CA LYS A 247 -16.88 -9.88 7.21
C LYS A 247 -18.11 -9.08 6.74
N ASN A 248 -18.25 -7.83 7.17
CA ASN A 248 -19.32 -6.95 6.73
C ASN A 248 -19.21 -6.62 5.22
N ASN A 249 -18.00 -6.40 4.72
CA ASN A 249 -17.76 -6.18 3.28
C ASN A 249 -18.10 -7.41 2.45
N TYR A 250 -17.86 -8.62 2.97
CA TYR A 250 -18.29 -9.86 2.33
C TYR A 250 -19.81 -9.88 2.10
N TYR A 251 -20.63 -9.56 3.11
CA TYR A 251 -22.09 -9.49 2.91
C TYR A 251 -22.52 -8.33 2.01
N LYS A 252 -21.92 -7.14 2.15
CA LYS A 252 -22.19 -5.98 1.28
C LYS A 252 -21.92 -6.28 -0.20
N SER A 253 -21.08 -7.26 -0.51
CA SER A 253 -20.77 -7.59 -1.90
C SER A 253 -21.96 -8.12 -2.71
N ILE A 254 -23.09 -8.51 -2.09
CA ILE A 254 -24.34 -8.81 -2.81
C ILE A 254 -24.87 -7.61 -3.60
N LEU A 255 -24.48 -6.39 -3.22
CA LEU A 255 -24.90 -5.15 -3.87
C LEU A 255 -24.29 -4.95 -5.26
N PHE A 256 -23.21 -5.66 -5.60
CA PHE A 256 -22.58 -5.58 -6.94
C PHE A 256 -22.30 -6.94 -7.58
N SER A 257 -22.39 -8.04 -6.83
CA SER A 257 -22.12 -9.40 -7.31
C SER A 257 -23.19 -9.91 -8.30
N THR A 258 -22.83 -10.93 -9.07
CA THR A 258 -23.71 -11.68 -9.98
C THR A 258 -23.28 -13.15 -10.05
N GLY A 259 -24.13 -14.01 -10.61
CA GLY A 259 -23.87 -15.45 -10.76
C GLY A 259 -23.60 -16.16 -9.44
N GLY A 260 -22.73 -17.17 -9.46
CA GLY A 260 -22.46 -18.03 -8.31
C GLY A 260 -21.97 -17.30 -7.05
N ASN A 261 -21.23 -16.20 -7.19
CA ASN A 261 -20.80 -15.41 -6.04
C ASN A 261 -21.99 -14.78 -5.30
N LEU A 262 -22.95 -14.22 -6.05
CA LEU A 262 -24.17 -13.65 -5.46
C LEU A 262 -24.99 -14.71 -4.74
N VAL A 263 -25.20 -15.85 -5.41
CA VAL A 263 -25.93 -17.01 -4.87
C VAL A 263 -25.29 -17.48 -3.56
N LYS A 264 -23.97 -17.71 -3.56
CA LYS A 264 -23.21 -18.17 -2.39
C LYS A 264 -23.40 -17.28 -1.16
N ILE A 265 -23.36 -15.96 -1.33
CA ILE A 265 -23.47 -15.03 -0.20
C ILE A 265 -24.91 -14.97 0.31
N ILE A 266 -25.90 -14.98 -0.59
CA ILE A 266 -27.32 -15.01 -0.20
C ILE A 266 -27.65 -16.29 0.56
N ILE A 267 -27.16 -17.46 0.10
CA ILE A 267 -27.32 -18.73 0.82
C ILE A 267 -26.79 -18.59 2.24
N LYS A 268 -25.56 -18.07 2.40
CA LYS A 268 -24.96 -17.89 3.73
C LYS A 268 -25.80 -16.98 4.64
N ILE A 269 -26.37 -15.89 4.09
CA ILE A 269 -27.26 -15.01 4.85
C ILE A 269 -28.53 -15.75 5.28
N LEU A 270 -29.12 -16.56 4.40
CA LEU A 270 -30.33 -17.34 4.70
C LEU A 270 -30.05 -18.45 5.73
N GLU A 271 -28.91 -19.12 5.65
CA GLU A 271 -28.44 -20.08 6.67
C GLU A 271 -28.35 -19.42 8.05
N GLU A 272 -27.77 -18.21 8.12
CA GLU A 272 -27.65 -17.46 9.37
C GLU A 272 -29.01 -16.98 9.92
N ILE A 273 -29.94 -16.57 9.05
CA ILE A 273 -31.28 -16.12 9.46
C ILE A 273 -32.12 -17.29 9.98
N PHE A 274 -32.14 -18.40 9.24
CA PHE A 274 -33.04 -19.52 9.53
C PHE A 274 -32.41 -20.61 10.40
N GLU A 275 -31.12 -20.49 10.72
CA GLU A 275 -30.36 -21.45 11.54
C GLU A 275 -30.41 -22.86 10.92
N ILE A 276 -30.31 -22.95 9.59
CA ILE A 276 -30.36 -24.19 8.80
C ILE A 276 -29.05 -24.41 8.07
N ASP A 277 -28.71 -25.69 7.83
CA ASP A 277 -27.57 -26.08 7.01
C ASP A 277 -28.01 -26.30 5.56
N LEU A 278 -27.55 -25.45 4.65
CA LEU A 278 -27.85 -25.51 3.21
C LEU A 278 -26.59 -25.89 2.41
N SER A 279 -25.51 -26.29 3.09
CA SER A 279 -24.22 -26.61 2.48
C SER A 279 -24.25 -27.80 1.51
N ASN A 280 -25.24 -28.68 1.66
CA ASN A 280 -25.47 -29.84 0.79
C ASN A 280 -26.52 -29.57 -0.31
N PHE A 281 -26.95 -28.33 -0.53
CA PHE A 281 -27.89 -28.01 -1.60
C PHE A 281 -27.24 -28.29 -2.97
N ILE A 282 -27.78 -29.28 -3.68
CA ILE A 282 -27.34 -29.65 -5.03
C ILE A 282 -28.24 -28.89 -6.01
N ASP A 283 -27.66 -27.93 -6.72
CA ASP A 283 -28.30 -27.26 -7.85
C ASP A 283 -28.58 -28.28 -8.96
N ILE A 284 -29.83 -28.72 -9.06
CA ILE A 284 -30.32 -29.63 -10.10
C ILE A 284 -30.75 -28.88 -11.39
N ASN A 285 -30.34 -27.62 -11.57
CA ASN A 285 -30.62 -26.76 -12.73
C ASN A 285 -32.11 -26.50 -13.01
N GLN A 286 -32.95 -26.50 -11.96
CA GLN A 286 -34.37 -26.12 -12.10
C GLN A 286 -34.77 -24.90 -11.29
N GLU A 287 -34.10 -24.56 -10.19
CA GLU A 287 -34.35 -23.37 -9.36
C GLU A 287 -33.05 -23.00 -8.64
N ASP A 288 -32.78 -21.71 -8.39
CA ASP A 288 -31.52 -21.33 -7.75
C ASP A 288 -31.43 -21.86 -6.30
N MET A 289 -32.57 -21.95 -5.58
CA MET A 289 -32.63 -22.50 -4.22
C MET A 289 -34.06 -22.88 -3.77
N LEU A 290 -34.21 -23.98 -3.04
CA LEU A 290 -35.42 -24.36 -2.29
C LEU A 290 -35.10 -24.43 -0.79
N ILE A 291 -35.86 -23.70 0.03
CA ILE A 291 -35.81 -23.79 1.49
C ILE A 291 -37.13 -24.38 1.98
N GLN A 292 -37.06 -25.52 2.68
CA GLN A 292 -38.23 -26.13 3.31
C GLN A 292 -38.19 -25.90 4.82
N LEU A 293 -39.15 -25.11 5.30
CA LEU A 293 -39.44 -24.97 6.73
C LEU A 293 -40.64 -25.86 7.10
N ASP A 294 -40.90 -26.04 8.40
CA ASP A 294 -41.90 -27.00 8.92
C ASP A 294 -43.31 -26.84 8.30
N ASP A 295 -43.69 -25.62 7.94
CA ASP A 295 -45.04 -25.21 7.50
C ASP A 295 -45.09 -24.53 6.13
N ILE A 296 -43.94 -24.20 5.52
CA ILE A 296 -43.87 -23.54 4.21
C ILE A 296 -42.55 -23.84 3.47
N ALA A 297 -42.66 -23.99 2.15
CA ALA A 297 -41.53 -24.05 1.24
C ALA A 297 -41.31 -22.70 0.51
N PHE A 298 -40.08 -22.22 0.47
CA PHE A 298 -39.68 -21.05 -0.31
C PHE A 298 -38.90 -21.48 -1.55
N ILE A 299 -39.44 -21.11 -2.71
CA ILE A 299 -38.84 -21.31 -4.03
C ILE A 299 -38.14 -20.01 -4.41
N ILE A 300 -36.81 -20.01 -4.44
CA ILE A 300 -36.01 -18.78 -4.52
C ILE A 300 -35.24 -18.75 -5.84
N GLU A 301 -35.46 -17.68 -6.60
CA GLU A 301 -34.64 -17.32 -7.76
C GLU A 301 -33.74 -16.14 -7.39
N ILE A 302 -32.45 -16.22 -7.70
CA ILE A 302 -31.41 -15.24 -7.38
C ILE A 302 -30.78 -14.71 -8.67
N LYS A 303 -30.88 -13.40 -8.92
CA LYS A 303 -30.33 -12.80 -10.15
C LYS A 303 -29.60 -11.49 -9.90
N GLY A 304 -28.39 -11.37 -10.47
CA GLY A 304 -27.65 -10.10 -10.52
C GLY A 304 -27.55 -9.59 -11.94
N VAL A 305 -28.19 -8.46 -12.26
CA VAL A 305 -28.36 -7.98 -13.64
C VAL A 305 -27.86 -6.55 -13.80
N SER A 306 -27.40 -6.20 -15.00
CA SER A 306 -26.86 -4.87 -15.29
C SER A 306 -27.95 -3.86 -15.64
N GLY A 307 -29.15 -4.34 -16.02
CA GLY A 307 -30.32 -3.52 -16.31
C GLY A 307 -31.41 -3.66 -15.25
N SER A 308 -32.63 -3.25 -15.60
CA SER A 308 -33.81 -3.36 -14.75
C SER A 308 -34.32 -4.81 -14.62
N VAL A 309 -35.24 -5.01 -13.68
CA VAL A 309 -35.94 -6.29 -13.48
C VAL A 309 -36.83 -6.58 -14.71
N LYS A 310 -36.67 -7.78 -15.29
CA LYS A 310 -37.45 -8.22 -16.44
C LYS A 310 -38.56 -9.15 -16.01
N ASN A 311 -39.72 -9.07 -16.67
CA ASN A 311 -40.86 -9.96 -16.47
C ASN A 311 -40.49 -11.44 -16.61
N GLN A 312 -39.51 -11.77 -17.45
CA GLN A 312 -39.01 -13.13 -17.64
C GLN A 312 -38.52 -13.77 -16.34
N TYR A 313 -37.85 -13.01 -15.46
CA TYR A 313 -37.34 -13.56 -14.19
C TYR A 313 -38.49 -13.92 -13.24
N ILE A 314 -39.58 -13.14 -13.27
CA ILE A 314 -40.78 -13.40 -12.46
C ILE A 314 -41.54 -14.62 -13.01
N SER A 315 -41.69 -14.71 -14.33
CA SER A 315 -42.31 -15.87 -14.97
C SER A 315 -41.52 -17.16 -14.72
N GLN A 316 -40.19 -17.07 -14.65
CA GLN A 316 -39.33 -18.22 -14.37
C GLN A 316 -39.58 -18.78 -12.96
N VAL A 317 -39.53 -17.94 -11.92
CA VAL A 317 -39.76 -18.40 -10.54
C VAL A 317 -41.21 -18.88 -10.31
N ASP A 318 -42.19 -18.28 -10.98
CA ASP A 318 -43.58 -18.76 -10.95
C ASP A 318 -43.72 -20.16 -11.55
N LEU A 319 -43.06 -20.44 -12.68
CA LEU A 319 -43.04 -21.79 -13.27
C LEU A 319 -42.45 -22.82 -12.30
N HIS A 320 -41.40 -22.47 -11.53
CA HIS A 320 -40.83 -23.38 -10.53
C HIS A 320 -41.81 -23.62 -9.38
N LEU A 321 -42.50 -22.58 -8.92
CA LEU A 321 -43.54 -22.70 -7.90
C LEU A 321 -44.70 -23.61 -8.34
N GLN A 322 -45.20 -23.47 -9.56
CA GLN A 322 -46.28 -24.33 -10.06
C GLN A 322 -45.85 -25.79 -10.12
N LYS A 323 -44.66 -26.09 -10.66
CA LYS A 323 -44.11 -27.44 -10.67
C LYS A 323 -44.01 -28.03 -9.26
N TYR A 324 -43.49 -27.26 -8.30
CA TYR A 324 -43.39 -27.71 -6.91
C TYR A 324 -44.76 -28.03 -6.31
N LYS A 325 -45.77 -27.19 -6.57
CA LYS A 325 -47.15 -27.40 -6.10
C LYS A 325 -47.82 -28.62 -6.76
N ASP A 326 -47.57 -28.88 -8.04
CA ASP A 326 -48.06 -30.07 -8.73
C ASP A 326 -47.47 -31.36 -8.12
N ASP A 327 -46.18 -31.33 -7.77
CA ASP A 327 -45.48 -32.46 -7.13
C ASP A 327 -45.78 -32.59 -5.62
N ASN A 328 -46.25 -31.52 -4.96
CA ASN A 328 -46.52 -31.45 -3.52
C ASN A 328 -47.82 -30.68 -3.19
N PRO A 329 -49.00 -31.18 -3.62
CA PRO A 329 -50.26 -30.43 -3.58
C PRO A 329 -50.74 -30.08 -2.16
N GLU A 330 -50.31 -30.82 -1.15
CA GLU A 330 -50.64 -30.59 0.26
C GLU A 330 -49.72 -29.59 0.97
N LYS A 331 -48.59 -29.19 0.37
CA LYS A 331 -47.61 -28.30 0.99
C LYS A 331 -47.84 -26.85 0.63
N LYS A 332 -47.73 -25.96 1.61
CA LYS A 332 -47.70 -24.51 1.36
C LYS A 332 -46.36 -24.13 0.72
N ALA A 333 -46.41 -23.33 -0.34
CA ALA A 333 -45.21 -22.87 -1.03
C ALA A 333 -45.34 -21.42 -1.52
N LYS A 334 -44.21 -20.72 -1.58
CA LYS A 334 -44.11 -19.30 -1.95
C LYS A 334 -42.88 -19.05 -2.82
N SER A 335 -43.04 -18.28 -3.89
CA SER A 335 -41.93 -17.87 -4.76
C SER A 335 -41.32 -16.54 -4.32
N LEU A 336 -39.99 -16.50 -4.27
CA LEU A 336 -39.18 -15.33 -3.95
C LEU A 336 -38.21 -15.04 -5.10
N LEU A 337 -38.14 -13.79 -5.54
CA LEU A 337 -37.12 -13.31 -6.47
C LEU A 337 -36.18 -12.35 -5.72
N ILE A 338 -34.99 -12.81 -5.37
CA ILE A 338 -33.94 -11.96 -4.79
C ILE A 338 -33.08 -11.42 -5.93
N ILE A 339 -33.11 -10.11 -6.14
CA ILE A 339 -32.51 -9.50 -7.34
C ILE A 339 -31.60 -8.31 -7.03
N ASN A 340 -30.45 -8.27 -7.70
CA ASN A 340 -29.56 -7.11 -7.74
C ASN A 340 -29.70 -6.40 -9.11
N PRO A 341 -30.69 -5.50 -9.28
CA PRO A 341 -30.88 -4.75 -10.51
C PRO A 341 -29.85 -3.62 -10.63
N GLU A 342 -29.52 -3.25 -11.88
CA GLU A 342 -28.58 -2.16 -12.19
C GLU A 342 -27.28 -2.25 -11.38
N ARG A 343 -26.74 -3.45 -11.18
CA ARG A 343 -25.62 -3.73 -10.24
C ARG A 343 -24.34 -2.93 -10.48
N CYS A 344 -24.18 -2.39 -11.69
CA CYS A 344 -23.04 -1.56 -12.08
C CYS A 344 -23.18 -0.10 -11.61
N LYS A 345 -24.31 0.28 -11.02
CA LYS A 345 -24.58 1.62 -10.47
C LYS A 345 -24.61 1.58 -8.95
N LYS A 346 -24.30 2.73 -8.33
CA LYS A 346 -24.53 2.94 -6.90
C LYS A 346 -26.02 2.85 -6.58
N ILE A 347 -26.37 2.50 -5.35
CA ILE A 347 -27.76 2.28 -4.93
C ILE A 347 -28.62 3.52 -5.22
N GLU A 348 -28.11 4.70 -4.91
CA GLU A 348 -28.83 5.97 -5.04
C GLU A 348 -29.07 6.38 -6.50
N GLU A 349 -28.38 5.75 -7.44
CA GLU A 349 -28.46 6.00 -8.89
C GLU A 349 -29.34 4.97 -9.61
N ARG A 350 -29.89 3.99 -8.88
CA ARG A 350 -30.72 2.93 -9.47
C ARG A 350 -32.13 3.40 -9.70
N ASN A 351 -32.68 3.02 -10.85
CA ASN A 351 -34.09 3.27 -11.14
C ASN A 351 -34.99 2.36 -10.31
N GLU A 352 -36.16 2.87 -9.94
CA GLU A 352 -37.23 2.05 -9.37
C GLU A 352 -37.64 0.91 -10.30
N ILE A 353 -38.11 -0.19 -9.71
CA ILE A 353 -38.61 -1.33 -10.49
C ILE A 353 -39.88 -0.90 -11.22
N HIS A 354 -39.94 -1.14 -12.53
CA HIS A 354 -41.10 -0.80 -13.36
C HIS A 354 -42.38 -1.47 -12.84
N GLN A 355 -43.47 -0.69 -12.80
CA GLN A 355 -44.78 -1.14 -12.30
C GLN A 355 -45.27 -2.43 -12.96
N ASN A 356 -45.05 -2.61 -14.27
CA ASN A 356 -45.44 -3.84 -14.98
C ASN A 356 -44.81 -5.12 -14.40
N ALA A 357 -43.59 -5.03 -13.87
CA ALA A 357 -42.94 -6.15 -13.21
C ALA A 357 -43.54 -6.39 -11.81
N ILE A 358 -43.85 -5.32 -11.07
CA ILE A 358 -44.50 -5.41 -9.76
C ILE A 358 -45.89 -6.03 -9.90
N ASP A 359 -46.71 -5.56 -10.84
CA ASP A 359 -48.06 -6.07 -11.09
C ASP A 359 -48.04 -7.55 -11.48
N LEU A 360 -47.06 -7.95 -12.31
CA LEU A 360 -46.86 -9.34 -12.67
C LEU A 360 -46.51 -10.21 -11.45
N ALA A 361 -45.60 -9.73 -10.58
CA ALA A 361 -45.25 -10.45 -9.36
C ALA A 361 -46.45 -10.57 -8.39
N ILE A 362 -47.26 -9.52 -8.25
CA ILE A 362 -48.51 -9.56 -7.45
C ILE A 362 -49.47 -10.62 -8.00
N ARG A 363 -49.66 -10.65 -9.32
CA ARG A 363 -50.54 -11.63 -9.99
C ARG A 363 -50.06 -13.06 -9.79
N ASN A 364 -48.74 -13.27 -9.84
CA ASN A 364 -48.09 -14.56 -9.70
C ASN A 364 -47.75 -14.91 -8.24
N GLU A 365 -48.30 -14.17 -7.27
CA GLU A 365 -48.03 -14.33 -5.82
C GLU A 365 -46.54 -14.35 -5.42
N THR A 366 -45.68 -13.77 -6.27
CA THR A 366 -44.23 -13.75 -6.11
C THR A 366 -43.82 -12.50 -5.33
N LEU A 367 -42.84 -12.64 -4.43
CA LEU A 367 -42.23 -11.52 -3.72
C LEU A 367 -40.86 -11.19 -4.33
N ILE A 368 -40.69 -9.96 -4.80
CA ILE A 368 -39.43 -9.39 -5.29
C ILE A 368 -38.73 -8.72 -4.11
N ILE A 369 -37.46 -9.06 -3.90
CA ILE A 369 -36.63 -8.48 -2.84
C ILE A 369 -35.34 -7.98 -3.51
N THR A 370 -35.10 -6.67 -3.47
CA THR A 370 -33.81 -6.16 -3.95
C THR A 370 -32.71 -6.55 -2.97
N THR A 371 -31.48 -6.78 -3.46
CA THR A 371 -30.34 -7.08 -2.58
C THR A 371 -30.07 -5.99 -1.54
N GLU A 372 -30.42 -4.73 -1.82
CA GLU A 372 -30.39 -3.66 -0.83
C GLU A 372 -31.36 -3.93 0.33
N ILE A 373 -32.63 -4.20 0.02
CA ILE A 373 -33.65 -4.48 1.05
C ILE A 373 -33.32 -5.77 1.78
N PHE A 374 -32.82 -6.79 1.08
CA PHE A 374 -32.36 -8.04 1.68
C PHE A 374 -31.20 -7.81 2.66
N LEU A 375 -30.25 -6.93 2.33
CA LEU A 375 -29.16 -6.57 3.23
C LEU A 375 -29.67 -5.82 4.47
N LYS A 376 -30.64 -4.90 4.31
CA LYS A 376 -31.26 -4.19 5.44
C LYS A 376 -32.04 -5.12 6.37
N LEU A 377 -32.75 -6.11 5.81
CA LEU A 377 -33.39 -7.16 6.61
C LEU A 377 -32.36 -7.92 7.44
N TYR A 378 -31.25 -8.31 6.81
CA TYR A 378 -30.18 -9.02 7.50
C TYR A 378 -29.51 -8.16 8.57
N GLU A 379 -29.31 -6.86 8.31
CA GLU A 379 -28.85 -5.89 9.30
C GLU A 379 -29.80 -5.82 10.51
N GLN A 380 -31.11 -5.65 10.29
CA GLN A 380 -32.09 -5.62 11.37
C GLN A 380 -32.12 -6.92 12.18
N PHE A 381 -31.94 -8.07 11.53
CA PHE A 381 -31.80 -9.36 12.21
C PHE A 381 -30.55 -9.43 13.08
N ARG A 382 -29.39 -9.02 12.55
CA ARG A 382 -28.11 -9.03 13.27
C ARG A 382 -28.08 -8.02 14.41
N LEU A 383 -28.89 -6.96 14.34
CA LEU A 383 -29.13 -5.99 15.41
C LEU A 383 -30.23 -6.43 16.39
N GLU A 384 -30.79 -7.63 16.22
CA GLU A 384 -31.89 -8.19 17.05
C GLU A 384 -33.17 -7.30 17.06
N ILE A 385 -33.34 -6.44 16.06
CA ILE A 385 -34.52 -5.59 15.88
C ILE A 385 -35.72 -6.43 15.41
N ILE A 386 -35.45 -7.39 14.52
CA ILE A 386 -36.40 -8.40 14.04
C ILE A 386 -35.80 -9.79 14.25
N ASN A 387 -36.65 -10.80 14.45
CA ASN A 387 -36.20 -12.18 14.60
C ASN A 387 -36.54 -13.02 13.34
N LYS A 388 -36.12 -14.29 13.34
CA LYS A 388 -36.34 -15.21 12.21
C LYS A 388 -37.82 -15.40 11.84
N ASN A 389 -38.72 -15.36 12.83
CA ASN A 389 -40.17 -15.50 12.59
C ASN A 389 -40.75 -14.26 11.94
N ASP A 390 -40.27 -13.07 12.30
CA ASP A 390 -40.69 -11.82 11.66
C ASP A 390 -40.30 -11.83 10.18
N ILE A 391 -39.05 -12.21 9.87
CA ILE A 391 -38.57 -12.35 8.48
C ILE A 391 -39.40 -13.38 7.74
N LYS A 392 -39.57 -14.57 8.31
CA LYS A 392 -40.40 -15.64 7.71
C LYS A 392 -41.80 -15.13 7.36
N LYS A 393 -42.45 -14.46 8.30
CA LYS A 393 -43.79 -13.87 8.11
C LYS A 393 -43.80 -12.83 6.99
N MET A 394 -42.79 -11.96 6.93
CA MET A 394 -42.64 -10.99 5.83
C MET A 394 -42.51 -11.68 4.48
N LEU A 395 -41.70 -12.74 4.38
CA LEU A 395 -41.51 -13.49 3.13
C LEU A 395 -42.79 -14.24 2.71
N GLU A 396 -43.54 -14.75 3.68
CA GLU A 396 -44.75 -15.53 3.46
C GLU A 396 -45.95 -14.67 3.05
N GLU A 397 -46.20 -13.55 3.76
CA GLU A 397 -47.42 -12.75 3.62
C GLU A 397 -47.34 -11.71 2.49
N ASN A 398 -46.15 -11.23 2.12
CA ASN A 398 -46.00 -10.18 1.12
C ASN A 398 -45.97 -10.71 -0.31
N LYS A 399 -46.27 -9.84 -1.28
CA LYS A 399 -46.17 -10.07 -2.73
C LYS A 399 -45.88 -8.76 -3.45
N GLY A 400 -45.44 -8.83 -4.71
CA GLY A 400 -44.98 -7.65 -5.43
C GLY A 400 -43.55 -7.31 -5.04
N ILE A 401 -43.27 -6.07 -4.63
CA ILE A 401 -41.95 -5.66 -4.14
C ILE A 401 -41.96 -5.53 -2.62
N LEU A 402 -40.94 -6.08 -1.96
CA LEU A 402 -40.78 -5.90 -0.52
C LEU A 402 -40.30 -4.49 -0.23
N THR A 403 -41.03 -3.81 0.65
CA THR A 403 -40.63 -2.53 1.25
C THR A 403 -40.54 -2.69 2.75
N LEU A 404 -39.52 -2.08 3.36
CA LEU A 404 -39.47 -1.92 4.81
C LEU A 404 -40.17 -0.61 5.13
N GLY A 405 -41.12 -0.62 6.07
CA GLY A 405 -41.70 0.62 6.58
C GLY A 405 -40.60 1.49 7.18
N ASN A 406 -40.71 2.81 6.99
CA ASN A 406 -39.80 3.79 7.58
C ASN A 406 -39.80 3.74 9.11
#